data_AF-A0A7L3WCE3-F1
#
_entry.id   AF-A0A7L3WCE3-F1
#
_cell.length_a   1.000
_cell.length_b   1.000
_cell.length_c   1.000
_cell.angle_alpha   90.00
_cell.angle_beta   90.00
_cell.angle_gamma   90.00
#
_symmetry.space_group_name_H-M   'P 1'
#
loop_
_entity.id
_entity.type
_entity.pdbx_description
1 polymer ?
#
loop_
_entity_poly.entity_id
_entity_poly.type
_entity_poly.pdbx_seq_one_letter_code
_entity_poly.pdbx_strand_id
1 'polypeptide(L)'
;SSPGYLKEILEQLLEAVVVATNPSGHLISELFQKLPSKVQYPDYYAIIKEPIDLKTIAQRIQNGTYKSIHAMAKDIDLLAKNAKTYNEPGSQVFKDANAIKKIFNMKKAEIEHSELAKSSLRIRTPSNLTASKLTGPSSQGKGSVGDERNSSNKYYRLLLSFPLFLSLCAAAARYEEGESEAESITSFMDTSNPFYQLYDTVRSCRNNQGQLISEPFFHLPSKKKYPDYYQQIKTPISLQQIR
;
A
#
# COMPACT_ATOMS: atom_id res chain seq x y z
N SER A 1 -14.68 15.84 18.02
CA SER A 1 -14.60 14.57 17.28
C SER A 1 -14.06 13.49 18.19
N SER A 2 -14.61 12.27 18.14
CA SER A 2 -14.06 11.14 18.90
C SER A 2 -12.58 10.92 18.55
N PRO A 3 -11.68 10.63 19.50
CA PRO A 3 -10.28 10.32 19.22
C PRO A 3 -10.09 9.22 18.16
N GLY A 4 -11.01 8.24 18.10
CA GLY A 4 -10.99 7.18 17.08
C GLY A 4 -11.24 7.70 15.67
N TYR A 5 -12.14 8.67 15.51
CA TYR A 5 -12.49 9.23 14.21
C TYR A 5 -11.32 10.00 13.56
N LEU A 6 -10.57 10.77 14.35
CA LEU A 6 -9.36 11.44 13.83
C LEU A 6 -8.33 10.41 13.41
N LYS A 7 -8.11 9.36 14.21
CA LYS A 7 -7.16 8.30 13.90
C LYS A 7 -7.50 7.63 12.56
N GLU A 8 -8.76 7.26 12.35
CA GLU A 8 -9.24 6.66 11.09
C GLU A 8 -8.97 7.56 9.88
N ILE A 9 -9.18 8.87 9.99
CA ILE A 9 -8.87 9.81 8.90
C ILE A 9 -7.37 9.85 8.61
N LEU A 10 -6.53 9.92 9.65
CA LEU A 10 -5.08 9.96 9.48
C LEU A 10 -4.55 8.66 8.86
N GLU A 11 -5.11 7.51 9.24
CA GLU A 11 -4.78 6.21 8.65
C GLU A 11 -5.17 6.16 7.17
N GLN A 12 -6.36 6.63 6.80
CA GLN A 12 -6.79 6.72 5.39
C GLN A 12 -5.89 7.64 4.55
N LEU A 13 -5.46 8.76 5.13
CA LEU A 13 -4.52 9.68 4.46
C LEU A 13 -3.15 9.03 4.25
N LEU A 14 -2.65 8.32 5.25
CA LEU A 14 -1.37 7.62 5.15
C LEU A 14 -1.46 6.47 4.14
N GLU A 15 -2.54 5.70 4.16
CA GLU A 15 -2.78 4.60 3.23
C GLU A 15 -2.74 5.10 1.78
N ALA A 16 -3.47 6.18 1.47
CA ALA A 16 -3.50 6.76 0.13
C ALA A 16 -2.09 7.13 -0.38
N VAL A 17 -1.22 7.60 0.50
CA VAL A 17 0.19 7.89 0.15
C VAL A 17 1.00 6.62 -0.03
N VAL A 18 0.84 5.64 0.87
CA VAL A 18 1.65 4.41 0.89
C VAL A 18 1.40 3.54 -0.32
N VAL A 19 0.14 3.39 -0.75
CA VAL A 19 -0.24 2.48 -1.85
C VAL A 19 -0.15 3.13 -3.23
N ALA A 20 0.13 4.44 -3.30
CA ALA A 20 0.12 5.16 -4.56
C ALA A 20 1.25 4.71 -5.48
N THR A 21 0.86 4.32 -6.69
CA THR A 21 1.77 4.01 -7.79
C THR A 21 1.64 5.04 -8.89
N ASN A 22 2.71 5.23 -9.66
CA ASN A 22 2.64 6.00 -10.89
C ASN A 22 2.11 5.12 -12.06
N PRO A 23 1.87 5.67 -13.27
CA PRO A 23 1.39 4.88 -14.40
C PRO A 23 2.32 3.74 -14.85
N SER A 24 3.59 3.75 -14.45
CA SER A 24 4.54 2.65 -14.73
C SER A 24 4.54 1.57 -13.66
N GLY A 25 3.64 1.63 -12.67
CA GLY A 25 3.60 0.70 -11.54
C GLY A 25 4.65 0.96 -10.45
N HIS A 26 5.47 2.00 -10.57
CA HIS A 26 6.46 2.36 -9.56
C HIS A 26 5.76 2.87 -8.30
N LEU A 27 6.11 2.28 -7.16
CA LEU A 27 5.57 2.65 -5.86
C LEU A 27 6.21 3.95 -5.39
N ILE A 28 5.42 5.02 -5.42
CA ILE A 28 5.88 6.38 -5.13
C ILE A 28 6.45 6.48 -3.71
N SER A 29 5.91 5.69 -2.77
CA SER A 29 6.28 5.72 -1.37
C SER A 29 7.56 4.94 -1.05
N GLU A 30 8.10 4.12 -1.96
CA GLU A 30 9.12 3.10 -1.69
C GLU A 30 10.33 3.65 -0.90
N LEU A 31 10.96 4.71 -1.40
CA LEU A 31 12.13 5.33 -0.79
C LEU A 31 11.82 6.22 0.42
N PHE A 32 10.55 6.41 0.75
CA PHE A 32 10.06 7.23 1.86
C PHE A 32 9.58 6.37 3.04
N GLN A 33 9.51 5.04 2.87
CA GLN A 33 9.03 4.14 3.92
C GLN A 33 9.94 4.12 5.15
N LYS A 34 11.26 4.20 4.94
CA LYS A 34 12.28 4.15 5.98
C LYS A 34 13.37 5.16 5.72
N LEU A 35 13.91 5.74 6.78
CA LEU A 35 15.08 6.62 6.71
C LEU A 35 16.30 5.92 6.10
N PRO A 36 17.16 6.65 5.36
CA PRO A 36 18.45 6.14 4.91
C PRO A 36 19.31 5.64 6.08
N SER A 37 20.10 4.60 5.87
CA SER A 37 21.01 4.10 6.91
C SER A 37 22.06 5.15 7.29
N LYS A 38 22.19 5.46 8.59
CA LYS A 38 23.19 6.40 9.12
C LYS A 38 24.63 6.01 8.80
N VAL A 39 24.89 4.71 8.67
CA VAL A 39 26.23 4.19 8.36
C VAL A 39 26.55 4.34 6.87
N GLN A 40 25.55 4.12 6.01
CA GLN A 40 25.74 4.19 4.55
C GLN A 40 25.65 5.62 4.01
N TYR A 41 24.86 6.48 4.65
CA TYR A 41 24.58 7.85 4.24
C TYR A 41 24.80 8.83 5.40
N PRO A 42 26.05 8.97 5.91
CA PRO A 42 26.33 9.89 7.01
C PRO A 42 26.13 11.36 6.64
N ASP A 43 26.38 11.72 5.38
CA ASP A 43 26.19 13.04 4.79
C ASP A 43 24.72 13.47 4.75
N TYR A 44 23.80 12.53 4.52
CA TYR A 44 22.36 12.78 4.63
C TYR A 44 22.01 13.41 5.98
N TYR A 45 22.55 12.87 7.07
CA TYR A 45 22.30 13.36 8.44
C TYR A 45 23.10 14.62 8.78
N ALA A 46 24.13 14.96 8.02
CA ALA A 46 24.80 16.25 8.13
C ALA A 46 23.95 17.37 7.50
N ILE A 47 23.31 17.08 6.37
CA ILE A 47 22.49 18.03 5.60
C ILE A 47 21.08 18.16 6.19
N ILE A 48 20.40 17.04 6.42
CA ILE A 48 19.01 16.99 6.86
C ILE A 48 18.93 17.02 8.40
N LYS A 49 18.42 18.14 8.92
CA LYS A 49 18.38 18.40 10.37
C LYS A 49 17.27 17.65 11.10
N GLU A 50 16.14 17.44 10.45
CA GLU A 50 14.98 16.74 11.02
C GLU A 50 14.58 15.57 10.11
N PRO A 51 15.29 14.43 10.17
CA PRO A 51 14.94 13.24 9.39
C PRO A 51 13.54 12.73 9.79
N ILE A 52 12.72 12.39 8.79
CA ILE A 52 11.42 11.75 8.97
C ILE A 52 11.16 10.75 7.85
N ASP A 53 10.44 9.68 8.15
CA ASP A 53 9.96 8.67 7.19
C ASP A 53 8.48 8.34 7.44
N LEU A 54 7.85 7.64 6.49
CA LEU A 54 6.44 7.24 6.59
C LEU A 54 6.19 6.27 7.76
N LYS A 55 7.19 5.46 8.14
CA LYS A 55 7.11 4.60 9.34
C LYS A 55 6.96 5.43 10.62
N THR A 56 7.71 6.50 10.77
CA THR A 56 7.65 7.43 11.90
C THR A 56 6.28 8.12 11.95
N ILE A 57 5.78 8.56 10.79
CA ILE A 57 4.42 9.13 10.68
C ILE A 57 3.37 8.10 11.11
N ALA A 58 3.46 6.86 10.64
CA ALA A 58 2.57 5.77 11.05
C ALA A 58 2.56 5.54 12.56
N GLN A 59 3.75 5.52 13.18
CA GLN A 59 3.90 5.40 14.63
C GLN A 59 3.26 6.58 15.38
N ARG A 60 3.44 7.82 14.89
CA ARG A 60 2.81 9.02 15.47
C ARG A 60 1.28 8.98 15.39
N ILE A 61 0.71 8.38 14.34
CA ILE A 61 -0.74 8.13 14.25
C ILE A 61 -1.17 7.12 15.32
N GLN A 62 -0.49 5.98 15.44
CA GLN A 62 -0.85 4.95 16.42
C GLN A 62 -0.77 5.45 17.86
N ASN A 63 0.25 6.27 18.15
CA ASN A 63 0.46 6.85 19.48
C ASN A 63 -0.48 8.03 19.78
N GLY A 64 -1.36 8.42 18.85
CA GLY A 64 -2.25 9.57 19.02
C GLY A 64 -1.50 10.90 19.17
N THR A 65 -0.30 11.00 18.60
CA THR A 65 0.56 12.19 18.67
C THR A 65 -0.08 13.36 17.93
N TYR A 66 -0.68 13.11 16.77
CA TYR A 66 -1.35 14.14 15.99
C TYR A 66 -2.70 14.53 16.60
N LYS A 67 -2.88 15.83 16.83
CA LYS A 67 -4.15 16.41 17.32
C LYS A 67 -5.03 16.96 16.20
N SER A 68 -4.53 16.97 14.97
CA SER A 68 -5.25 17.43 13.78
C SER A 68 -4.63 16.88 12.50
N ILE A 69 -5.40 16.91 11.41
CA ILE A 69 -4.90 16.60 10.05
C ILE A 69 -3.76 17.55 9.67
N HIS A 70 -3.84 18.82 10.08
CA HIS A 70 -2.80 19.81 9.82
C HIS A 70 -1.46 19.44 10.47
N ALA A 71 -1.47 18.80 11.64
CA ALA A 71 -0.24 18.33 12.28
C ALA A 71 0.46 17.24 11.46
N MET A 72 -0.30 16.27 10.90
CA MET A 72 0.25 15.27 9.98
C MET A 72 0.70 15.91 8.65
N ALA A 73 -0.02 16.92 8.14
CA ALA A 73 0.34 17.63 6.91
C ALA A 73 1.73 18.28 7.01
N LYS A 74 2.09 18.85 8.18
CA LYS A 74 3.42 19.41 8.41
C LYS A 74 4.53 18.35 8.29
N ASP A 75 4.29 17.14 8.75
CA ASP A 75 5.26 16.04 8.64
C ASP A 75 5.37 15.52 7.20
N ILE A 76 4.28 15.49 6.44
CA ILE A 76 4.30 15.18 5.01
C ILE A 76 5.06 16.28 4.23
N ASP A 77 4.87 17.55 4.58
CA ASP A 77 5.61 18.67 4.01
C ASP A 77 7.10 18.57 4.33
N LEU A 78 7.46 18.20 5.57
CA LEU A 78 8.84 17.99 6.00
C LEU A 78 9.48 16.82 5.25
N LEU A 79 8.79 15.68 5.15
CA LEU A 79 9.24 14.50 4.40
C LEU A 79 9.62 14.86 2.96
N ALA A 80 8.73 15.57 2.26
CA ALA A 80 8.98 16.01 0.89
C ALA A 80 10.04 17.11 0.79
N LYS A 81 10.10 18.04 1.75
CA LYS A 81 11.15 19.07 1.81
C LYS A 81 12.53 18.43 1.94
N ASN A 82 12.69 17.49 2.88
CA ASN A 82 13.96 16.80 3.12
C ASN A 82 14.43 16.07 1.86
N ALA A 83 13.53 15.35 1.20
CA ALA A 83 13.85 14.67 -0.06
C ALA A 83 14.30 15.65 -1.14
N LYS A 84 13.64 16.81 -1.28
CA LYS A 84 14.01 17.83 -2.27
C LYS A 84 15.27 18.63 -1.90
N THR A 85 15.63 18.68 -0.63
CA THR A 85 16.87 19.31 -0.15
C THR A 85 18.08 18.42 -0.40
N TYR A 86 17.93 17.10 -0.22
CA TYR A 86 19.04 16.16 -0.40
C TYR A 86 19.20 15.67 -1.85
N ASN A 87 18.11 15.55 -2.61
CA ASN A 87 18.13 14.99 -3.95
C ASN A 87 18.04 16.08 -5.03
N GLU A 88 18.73 15.85 -6.14
CA GLU A 88 18.76 16.77 -7.28
C GLU A 88 17.37 17.01 -7.91
N PRO A 89 17.06 18.26 -8.32
CA PRO A 89 15.88 18.55 -9.12
C PRO A 89 15.80 17.67 -10.36
N GLY A 90 14.64 17.05 -10.61
CA GLY A 90 14.40 16.18 -11.75
C GLY A 90 14.72 14.70 -11.52
N SER A 91 15.40 14.35 -10.41
CA SER A 91 15.56 12.96 -9.97
C SER A 91 14.20 12.30 -9.67
N GLN A 92 14.15 10.96 -9.70
CA GLN A 92 12.92 10.21 -9.41
C GLN A 92 12.41 10.50 -7.98
N VAL A 93 13.31 10.52 -6.99
CA VAL A 93 12.97 10.82 -5.59
C VAL A 93 12.37 12.23 -5.45
N PHE A 94 12.91 13.21 -6.18
CA PHE A 94 12.37 14.57 -6.20
C PHE A 94 10.95 14.61 -6.78
N LYS A 95 10.70 13.88 -7.87
CA LYS A 95 9.37 13.75 -8.49
C LYS A 95 8.38 13.07 -7.54
N ASP A 96 8.80 11.97 -6.93
CA ASP A 96 8.00 11.20 -5.97
C ASP A 96 7.65 12.04 -4.74
N ALA A 97 8.57 12.85 -4.23
CA ALA A 97 8.30 13.79 -3.14
C ALA A 97 7.18 14.79 -3.47
N ASN A 98 7.16 15.32 -4.71
CA ASN A 98 6.07 16.20 -5.15
C ASN A 98 4.76 15.42 -5.33
N ALA A 99 4.82 14.18 -5.82
CA ALA A 99 3.65 13.32 -5.96
C ALA A 99 3.02 12.98 -4.61
N ILE A 100 3.83 12.62 -3.60
CA ILE A 100 3.37 12.37 -2.21
C ILE A 100 2.58 13.56 -1.68
N LYS A 101 3.13 14.79 -1.79
CA LYS A 101 2.41 16.00 -1.37
C LYS A 101 1.08 16.18 -2.09
N LYS A 102 1.07 15.95 -3.41
CA LYS A 102 -0.13 16.09 -4.24
C LYS A 102 -1.20 15.08 -3.82
N ILE A 103 -0.84 13.81 -3.70
CA ILE A 103 -1.74 12.72 -3.30
C ILE A 103 -2.33 12.99 -1.92
N PHE A 104 -1.49 13.36 -0.95
CA PHE A 104 -1.94 13.71 0.39
C PHE A 104 -2.96 14.87 0.38
N ASN A 105 -2.66 15.95 -0.33
CA ASN A 105 -3.54 17.12 -0.40
C ASN A 105 -4.86 16.82 -1.14
N MET A 106 -4.81 16.02 -2.20
CA MET A 106 -6.02 15.55 -2.89
C MET A 106 -6.90 14.73 -1.96
N LYS A 107 -6.33 13.72 -1.29
CA LYS A 107 -7.09 12.87 -0.36
C LYS A 107 -7.64 13.65 0.82
N LYS A 108 -6.87 14.61 1.34
CA LYS A 108 -7.31 15.52 2.39
C LYS A 108 -8.53 16.34 1.96
N ALA A 109 -8.50 16.94 0.77
CA ALA A 109 -9.62 17.72 0.24
C ALA A 109 -10.86 16.84 0.03
N GLU A 110 -10.71 15.62 -0.50
CA GLU A 110 -11.81 14.66 -0.66
C GLU A 110 -12.52 14.37 0.68
N ILE A 111 -11.74 14.14 1.74
CA ILE A 111 -12.28 13.88 3.09
C ILE A 111 -13.00 15.12 3.62
N GLU A 112 -12.40 16.30 3.53
CA GLU A 112 -13.01 17.56 3.97
C GLU A 112 -14.33 17.86 3.23
N HIS A 113 -14.38 17.63 1.92
CA HIS A 113 -15.61 17.79 1.12
C HIS A 113 -16.68 16.74 1.46
N SER A 114 -16.30 15.49 1.71
CA SER A 114 -17.23 14.43 2.11
C SER A 114 -17.93 14.77 3.43
N GLU A 115 -17.21 15.33 4.39
CA GLU A 115 -17.76 15.72 5.69
C GLU A 115 -18.73 16.91 5.59
N LEU A 116 -18.44 17.88 4.73
CA LEU A 116 -19.34 19.00 4.45
C LEU A 116 -20.64 18.51 3.79
N ALA A 117 -20.56 17.58 2.83
CA ALA A 117 -21.73 17.02 2.16
C ALA A 117 -22.65 16.24 3.12
N LYS A 118 -22.09 15.43 4.03
CA LYS A 118 -22.86 14.70 5.05
C LYS A 118 -23.53 15.64 6.07
N SER A 119 -22.88 16.76 6.42
CA SER A 119 -23.44 17.76 7.33
C SER A 119 -24.61 18.56 6.71
N SER A 120 -24.60 18.76 5.38
CA SER A 120 -25.62 19.51 4.64
C SER A 120 -26.96 18.76 4.55
N LEU A 121 -26.93 17.42 4.50
CA LEU A 121 -28.15 16.59 4.43
C LEU A 121 -28.96 16.53 5.73
N ARG A 122 -28.40 17.00 6.86
CA ARG A 122 -29.08 17.01 8.16
C ARG A 122 -29.94 18.26 8.39
N ILE A 123 -29.91 19.26 7.48
CA ILE A 123 -30.63 20.56 7.62
C ILE A 123 -31.91 20.62 6.77
N ARG A 124 -32.58 19.48 6.53
CA ARG A 124 -33.92 19.46 5.92
C ARG A 124 -34.90 18.66 6.78
N THR A 125 -35.38 19.28 7.84
CA THR A 125 -36.69 18.98 8.42
C THR A 125 -37.60 20.21 8.28
N PRO A 126 -38.80 20.04 7.71
CA PRO A 126 -39.99 20.67 8.21
C PRO A 126 -40.86 19.61 8.90
N SER A 127 -41.30 19.97 10.09
CA SER A 127 -42.22 19.25 10.95
C SER A 127 -43.69 19.30 10.47
N ASN A 128 -44.43 18.23 10.82
CA ASN A 128 -45.89 18.09 11.05
C ASN A 128 -46.82 17.80 9.84
N LEU A 129 -47.49 16.63 9.83
CA LEU A 129 -48.86 16.40 10.38
C LEU A 129 -49.44 15.00 10.02
N THR A 130 -50.10 14.39 11.03
CA THR A 130 -51.30 13.51 11.01
C THR A 130 -51.30 12.06 10.46
N ALA A 131 -51.19 11.12 11.41
CA ALA A 131 -52.02 9.93 11.70
C ALA A 131 -52.87 9.19 10.63
N SER A 132 -52.68 7.86 10.56
CA SER A 132 -53.68 6.74 10.53
C SER A 132 -53.01 5.52 9.87
N LYS A 133 -53.20 4.24 10.19
CA LYS A 133 -53.97 3.45 11.17
C LYS A 133 -53.50 1.98 10.94
N LEU A 134 -53.16 1.31 12.03
CA LEU A 134 -53.00 -0.14 12.34
C LEU A 134 -53.30 -1.21 11.25
N THR A 135 -52.41 -2.21 11.10
CA THR A 135 -52.68 -3.67 11.29
C THR A 135 -51.47 -4.59 11.02
N GLY A 136 -51.23 -5.59 11.89
CA GLY A 136 -50.67 -6.93 11.52
C GLY A 136 -49.22 -7.28 11.93
N PRO A 137 -48.94 -8.47 12.55
CA PRO A 137 -47.69 -8.73 13.27
C PRO A 137 -46.64 -9.64 12.58
N SER A 138 -45.38 -9.34 12.88
CA SER A 138 -44.19 -10.20 13.14
C SER A 138 -44.10 -11.63 12.58
N SER A 139 -43.03 -11.94 11.83
CA SER A 139 -41.88 -12.70 12.37
C SER A 139 -40.76 -13.01 11.34
N GLN A 140 -39.53 -12.73 11.78
CA GLN A 140 -38.26 -13.41 11.48
C GLN A 140 -37.73 -13.46 10.03
N GLY A 141 -37.04 -12.38 9.62
CA GLY A 141 -35.90 -12.43 8.71
C GLY A 141 -34.61 -12.19 9.49
N LYS A 142 -33.80 -13.24 9.71
CA LYS A 142 -32.44 -13.12 10.26
C LYS A 142 -31.52 -12.48 9.20
N GLY A 143 -31.34 -11.16 9.28
CA GLY A 143 -30.24 -10.48 8.60
C GLY A 143 -28.95 -10.68 9.38
N SER A 144 -28.04 -11.47 8.83
CA SER A 144 -26.67 -11.58 9.35
C SER A 144 -25.91 -10.30 8.97
N VAL A 145 -25.67 -9.45 9.96
CA VAL A 145 -24.74 -8.32 9.88
C VAL A 145 -23.43 -8.77 10.53
N GLY A 146 -22.32 -8.57 9.82
CA GLY A 146 -20.96 -8.84 10.26
C GLY A 146 -20.23 -9.65 9.19
N ASP A 147 -19.07 -9.27 8.65
CA ASP A 147 -18.08 -8.31 9.13
C ASP A 147 -17.08 -8.09 7.97
N GLU A 148 -17.26 -7.06 7.14
CA GLU A 148 -16.35 -6.75 6.01
C GLU A 148 -15.57 -5.45 6.26
N ARG A 149 -15.00 -5.30 7.47
CA ARG A 149 -14.22 -4.08 7.82
C ARG A 149 -12.75 -4.33 8.15
N ASN A 150 -12.15 -5.44 7.72
CA ASN A 150 -10.75 -5.72 8.10
C ASN A 150 -9.85 -6.33 7.01
N SER A 151 -10.13 -6.13 5.72
CA SER A 151 -9.23 -6.56 4.63
C SER A 151 -8.17 -5.50 4.26
N SER A 152 -8.47 -4.22 4.47
CA SER A 152 -7.61 -3.08 4.08
C SER A 152 -6.39 -2.87 4.98
N ASN A 153 -6.27 -3.70 6.02
CA ASN A 153 -5.30 -3.55 7.09
C ASN A 153 -3.95 -4.27 6.83
N LYS A 154 -3.58 -4.57 5.59
CA LYS A 154 -2.34 -5.33 5.31
C LYS A 154 -1.10 -4.46 5.21
N TYR A 155 -1.12 -3.35 4.46
CA TYR A 155 0.10 -2.57 4.17
C TYR A 155 0.53 -1.65 5.33
N TYR A 156 -0.41 -1.00 6.01
CA TYR A 156 -0.11 -0.18 7.19
C TYR A 156 0.36 -1.05 8.39
N ARG A 157 -0.23 -2.24 8.60
CA ARG A 157 0.29 -3.23 9.55
C ARG A 157 1.63 -3.75 9.11
N LEU A 158 1.87 -3.97 7.81
CA LEU A 158 3.16 -4.43 7.31
C LEU A 158 4.28 -3.41 7.58
N LEU A 159 4.01 -2.11 7.42
CA LEU A 159 4.95 -1.04 7.81
C LEU A 159 5.25 -1.04 9.31
N LEU A 160 4.26 -1.40 10.15
CA LEU A 160 4.37 -1.44 11.61
C LEU A 160 4.84 -2.80 12.18
N SER A 161 4.70 -3.91 11.45
CA SER A 161 5.00 -5.29 11.89
C SER A 161 6.47 -5.70 11.74
N PHE A 162 7.33 -4.74 11.38
CA PHE A 162 8.77 -4.94 11.18
C PHE A 162 9.64 -5.33 12.40
N PRO A 163 9.21 -5.36 13.69
CA PRO A 163 10.11 -5.85 14.75
C PRO A 163 10.02 -7.37 15.02
N LEU A 164 9.09 -8.14 14.44
CA LEU A 164 8.97 -9.59 14.76
C LEU A 164 9.65 -10.51 13.74
N PHE A 165 9.78 -10.11 12.48
CA PHE A 165 10.29 -11.01 11.43
C PHE A 165 11.81 -11.26 11.50
N LEU A 166 12.58 -10.38 12.16
CA LEU A 166 14.03 -10.54 12.27
C LEU A 166 14.46 -11.56 13.35
N SER A 167 13.57 -11.97 14.25
CA SER A 167 13.89 -12.93 15.32
C SER A 167 13.75 -14.40 14.92
N LEU A 168 13.01 -14.72 13.84
CA LEU A 168 12.74 -16.11 13.45
C LEU A 168 13.81 -16.69 12.52
N CYS A 169 14.52 -15.85 11.77
CA CYS A 169 15.55 -16.31 10.84
C CYS A 169 16.85 -16.77 11.52
N ALA A 170 17.00 -16.56 12.84
CA ALA A 170 18.17 -17.01 13.60
C ALA A 170 18.05 -18.45 14.14
N ALA A 171 16.88 -19.11 14.03
CA ALA A 171 16.64 -20.43 14.62
C ALA A 171 16.57 -21.59 13.61
N ALA A 172 16.50 -21.33 12.31
CA ALA A 172 16.27 -22.37 11.29
C ALA A 172 17.55 -23.01 10.73
N ALA A 173 18.59 -23.13 11.56
CA ALA A 173 19.81 -23.87 11.20
C ALA A 173 19.82 -25.24 11.88
N ARG A 174 18.88 -26.13 11.55
CA ARG A 174 19.05 -27.60 11.66
C ARG A 174 18.17 -28.34 10.62
N TYR A 175 18.81 -29.30 9.96
CA TYR A 175 18.30 -30.31 9.02
C TYR A 175 17.02 -31.01 9.51
N GLU A 176 16.07 -31.27 8.60
CA GLU A 176 15.72 -32.61 8.14
C GLU A 176 14.68 -32.58 7.01
N GLU A 177 14.70 -33.65 6.23
CA GLU A 177 14.03 -33.93 4.96
C GLU A 177 12.51 -34.19 5.16
N GLY A 178 11.67 -33.92 4.16
CA GLY A 178 10.27 -34.32 4.20
C GLY A 178 9.36 -33.56 3.24
N GLU A 179 8.91 -34.25 2.21
CA GLU A 179 7.90 -33.82 1.23
C GLU A 179 6.57 -33.43 1.90
N SER A 180 5.93 -32.33 1.49
CA SER A 180 4.48 -32.23 1.26
C SER A 180 4.04 -30.84 0.77
N GLU A 181 3.13 -30.89 -0.20
CA GLU A 181 2.08 -29.94 -0.58
C GLU A 181 2.44 -28.57 -1.19
N ALA A 182 2.28 -28.55 -2.51
CA ALA A 182 2.10 -27.38 -3.34
C ALA A 182 0.80 -26.64 -2.99
N GLU A 183 0.87 -25.68 -2.07
CA GLU A 183 -0.05 -24.53 -2.05
C GLU A 183 0.77 -23.23 -2.14
N SER A 184 1.32 -23.01 -3.33
CA SER A 184 2.10 -21.81 -3.64
C SER A 184 1.16 -20.63 -3.92
N ILE A 185 0.97 -19.79 -2.91
CA ILE A 185 0.84 -18.32 -2.98
C ILE A 185 0.07 -17.82 -4.22
N THR A 186 -1.25 -17.93 -4.17
CA THR A 186 -2.15 -17.07 -4.95
C THR A 186 -2.81 -16.06 -4.01
N SER A 187 -2.01 -15.37 -3.20
CA SER A 187 -2.53 -14.34 -2.30
C SER A 187 -2.88 -13.07 -3.08
N PHE A 188 -4.16 -12.88 -3.36
CA PHE A 188 -4.83 -11.58 -3.51
C PHE A 188 -4.15 -10.60 -4.49
N MET A 189 -4.04 -10.98 -5.76
CA MET A 189 -3.87 -10.01 -6.85
C MET A 189 -5.25 -9.46 -7.20
N ASP A 190 -5.37 -8.13 -7.30
CA ASP A 190 -6.61 -7.47 -7.72
C ASP A 190 -6.89 -7.80 -9.19
N THR A 191 -7.81 -8.73 -9.42
CA THR A 191 -8.17 -9.22 -10.77
C THR A 191 -8.82 -8.15 -11.64
N SER A 192 -9.16 -6.99 -11.06
CA SER A 192 -9.67 -5.83 -11.80
C SER A 192 -8.58 -4.94 -12.40
N ASN A 193 -7.31 -5.13 -12.01
CA ASN A 193 -6.21 -4.33 -12.54
C ASN A 193 -5.93 -4.68 -14.02
N PRO A 194 -6.02 -3.72 -14.97
CA PRO A 194 -5.78 -3.99 -16.39
C PRO A 194 -4.36 -4.51 -16.69
N PHE A 195 -3.37 -4.15 -15.86
CA PHE A 195 -2.00 -4.70 -15.98
C PHE A 195 -1.93 -6.16 -15.54
N TYR A 196 -2.67 -6.54 -14.50
CA TYR A 196 -2.78 -7.94 -14.09
C TYR A 196 -3.53 -8.76 -15.13
N GLN A 197 -4.60 -8.22 -15.71
CA GLN A 197 -5.33 -8.86 -16.80
C GLN A 197 -4.43 -9.09 -18.02
N LEU A 198 -3.58 -8.11 -18.37
CA LEU A 198 -2.60 -8.27 -19.44
C LEU A 198 -1.54 -9.32 -19.08
N TYR A 199 -0.99 -9.28 -17.87
CA TYR A 199 -0.03 -10.28 -17.39
C TYR A 199 -0.62 -11.69 -17.42
N ASP A 200 -1.84 -11.87 -16.92
CA ASP A 200 -2.54 -13.16 -16.90
C ASP A 200 -2.90 -13.63 -18.32
N THR A 201 -3.29 -12.71 -19.21
CA THR A 201 -3.53 -13.01 -20.63
C THR A 201 -2.27 -13.53 -21.30
N VAL A 202 -1.12 -12.87 -21.09
CA VAL A 202 0.17 -13.31 -21.66
C VAL A 202 0.62 -14.62 -21.02
N ARG A 203 0.47 -14.78 -19.70
CA ARG A 203 0.83 -15.98 -18.95
C ARG A 203 -0.01 -17.19 -19.36
N SER A 204 -1.28 -16.99 -19.69
CA SER A 204 -2.21 -18.07 -20.02
C SER A 204 -2.39 -18.29 -21.53
N CYS A 205 -1.67 -17.53 -22.36
CA CYS A 205 -1.77 -17.61 -23.81
C CYS A 205 -1.30 -18.98 -24.34
N ARG A 206 -2.13 -19.60 -25.18
CA ARG A 206 -1.87 -20.91 -25.81
C ARG A 206 -1.79 -20.78 -27.32
N ASN A 207 -0.93 -21.59 -27.94
CA ASN A 207 -0.86 -21.71 -29.39
C ASN A 207 -2.00 -22.60 -29.93
N ASN A 208 -2.07 -22.77 -31.26
CA ASN A 208 -3.07 -23.60 -31.94
C ASN A 208 -3.01 -25.10 -31.57
N GLN A 209 -1.97 -25.54 -30.85
CA GLN A 209 -1.78 -26.91 -30.35
C GLN A 209 -2.09 -27.01 -28.85
N GLY A 210 -2.56 -25.94 -28.21
CA GLY A 210 -2.89 -25.90 -26.79
C GLY A 210 -1.71 -25.74 -25.84
N GLN A 211 -0.49 -25.55 -26.35
CA GLN A 211 0.71 -25.36 -25.54
C GLN A 211 0.83 -23.92 -25.06
N LEU A 212 1.25 -23.74 -23.81
CA LEU A 212 1.50 -22.42 -23.23
C LEU A 212 2.74 -21.79 -23.86
N ILE A 213 2.55 -20.64 -24.49
CA ILE A 213 3.65 -19.90 -25.13
C ILE A 213 4.58 -19.30 -24.08
N SER A 214 4.04 -19.04 -22.89
CA SER A 214 4.71 -18.41 -21.76
C SER A 214 5.58 -19.37 -20.93
N GLU A 215 5.39 -20.69 -21.07
CA GLU A 215 6.05 -21.70 -20.23
C GLU A 215 7.58 -21.58 -20.21
N PRO A 216 8.29 -21.40 -21.35
CA PRO A 216 9.75 -21.27 -21.35
C PRO A 216 10.26 -20.04 -20.59
N PHE A 217 9.41 -19.05 -20.34
CA PHE A 217 9.76 -17.78 -19.71
C PHE A 217 9.42 -17.76 -18.22
N PHE A 218 8.85 -18.82 -17.66
CA PHE A 218 8.54 -18.89 -16.22
C PHE A 218 9.80 -18.85 -15.37
N HIS A 219 10.86 -19.50 -15.83
CA HIS A 219 12.14 -19.61 -15.14
C HIS A 219 13.29 -19.14 -16.02
N LEU A 220 14.35 -18.65 -15.39
CA LEU A 220 15.58 -18.33 -16.11
C LEU A 220 16.27 -19.62 -16.58
N PRO A 221 16.96 -19.57 -17.73
CA PRO A 221 17.78 -20.70 -18.18
C PRO A 221 18.83 -21.11 -17.14
N SER A 222 19.10 -22.41 -17.00
CA SER A 222 20.11 -22.89 -16.05
C SER A 222 21.49 -22.29 -16.32
N LYS A 223 22.08 -21.62 -15.31
CA LYS A 223 23.44 -21.04 -15.38
C LYS A 223 24.52 -22.05 -15.77
N LYS A 224 24.37 -23.31 -15.35
CA LYS A 224 25.33 -24.38 -15.64
C LYS A 224 25.24 -24.84 -17.10
N LYS A 225 24.03 -24.85 -17.67
CA LYS A 225 23.78 -25.36 -19.02
C LYS A 225 23.92 -24.25 -20.09
N TYR A 226 23.68 -23.00 -19.72
CA TYR A 226 23.71 -21.85 -20.62
C TYR A 226 24.49 -20.69 -19.97
N PRO A 227 25.82 -20.81 -19.84
CA PRO A 227 26.64 -19.75 -19.25
C PRO A 227 26.63 -18.47 -20.11
N ASP A 228 26.63 -18.62 -21.43
CA ASP A 228 26.70 -17.51 -22.40
C ASP A 228 25.48 -16.59 -22.34
N TYR A 229 24.32 -17.14 -21.96
CA TYR A 229 23.08 -16.38 -21.73
C TYR A 229 23.31 -15.24 -20.71
N TYR A 230 24.05 -15.52 -19.64
CA TYR A 230 24.32 -14.55 -18.57
C TYR A 230 25.48 -13.60 -18.88
N GLN A 231 26.24 -13.87 -19.93
CA GLN A 231 27.26 -12.95 -20.44
C GLN A 231 26.62 -11.87 -21.33
N GLN A 232 25.60 -12.27 -22.11
CA GLN A 232 24.91 -11.38 -23.06
C GLN A 232 23.79 -10.58 -22.40
N ILE A 233 23.03 -11.20 -21.49
CA ILE A 233 21.89 -10.57 -20.82
C ILE A 233 22.28 -10.21 -19.40
N LYS A 234 22.58 -8.92 -19.18
CA LYS A 234 23.08 -8.39 -17.90
C LYS A 234 22.02 -8.38 -16.79
N THR A 235 20.74 -8.22 -17.16
CA THR A 235 19.60 -8.15 -16.24
C THR A 235 18.55 -9.20 -16.63
N PRO A 236 18.81 -10.49 -16.37
CA PRO A 236 17.88 -11.56 -16.74
C PRO A 236 16.61 -11.47 -15.89
N ILE A 237 15.45 -11.57 -16.54
CA ILE A 237 14.12 -11.53 -15.90
C ILE A 237 13.29 -12.74 -16.33
N SER A 238 12.58 -13.37 -15.39
CA SER A 238 11.57 -14.40 -15.68
C SER A 238 10.17 -13.92 -15.30
N LEU A 239 9.13 -14.54 -15.87
CA LEU A 239 7.74 -14.21 -15.58
C LEU A 239 7.39 -14.34 -14.09
N GLN A 240 8.05 -15.23 -13.35
CA GLN A 240 7.86 -15.34 -11.89
C GLN A 240 8.38 -14.14 -11.10
N GLN A 241 9.31 -13.37 -11.67
CA GLN A 241 9.90 -12.19 -11.02
C GLN A 241 9.07 -10.92 -11.29
N ILE A 242 8.14 -10.97 -12.24
CA ILE A 242 7.20 -9.88 -12.52
C ILE A 242 6.09 -9.94 -11.46
N ARG A 243 5.99 -8.89 -10.64
CA ARG A 243 5.02 -8.73 -9.56
C ARG A 243 4.15 -7.51 -9.79
#